data_AF-A0A1E3GUH0-F1
#
_entry.id   AF-A0A1E3GUH0-F1
#
_cell.length_a   1.000
_cell.length_b   1.000
_cell.length_c   1.000
_cell.angle_alpha   90.00
_cell.angle_beta   90.00
_cell.angle_gamma   90.00
#
_symmetry.space_group_name_H-M   'P 1'
#
loop_
_entity.id
_entity.type
_entity.pdbx_description
1 polymer ?
#
loop_
_entity_poly.entity_id
_entity_poly.type
_entity_poly.pdbx_seq_one_letter_code
_entity_poly.pdbx_strand_id
1 'polypeptide(L)'
;MVSNMTVNFFSGNSFLLSLTSRQAINQLLGLFIFCLMLSIPVAQANEENTESFVTEFAELNEANLPTYVSKLSHRYYEQVELLGKYFQLYQQKRDPRGFNVWHLRGFTPSFDALNDESQQVAKTNEKFLANRPEQALSTIVAELRDVSVNLMLAFRENDPQAFKAANAMVKEHGDQIAALLKTHNLNEEIREISLK
;
A
#
# COMPACT_ATOMS: atom_id res chain seq x y z
N MET A 1 36.20 76.90 -0.35
CA MET A 1 35.08 76.36 0.43
C MET A 1 33.81 76.49 -0.41
N VAL A 2 33.01 75.43 -0.44
CA VAL A 2 31.70 75.28 -1.12
C VAL A 2 31.77 75.08 -2.65
N SER A 3 31.83 73.81 -3.04
CA SER A 3 31.48 73.34 -4.39
C SER A 3 29.98 73.49 -4.60
N ASN A 4 29.57 74.36 -5.52
CA ASN A 4 28.21 74.38 -6.05
C ASN A 4 28.05 73.21 -7.02
N MET A 5 27.38 72.15 -6.55
CA MET A 5 26.92 71.06 -7.39
C MET A 5 25.87 71.57 -8.38
N THR A 6 26.18 71.39 -9.65
CA THR A 6 25.36 71.72 -10.82
C THR A 6 24.18 70.75 -10.89
N VAL A 7 22.97 71.28 -10.89
CA VAL A 7 21.75 70.53 -11.22
C VAL A 7 21.67 70.46 -12.75
N ASN A 8 21.71 69.24 -13.30
CA ASN A 8 21.30 68.99 -14.68
C ASN A 8 20.09 68.04 -14.67
N PHE A 9 18.97 68.60 -15.10
CA PHE A 9 17.73 67.90 -15.39
C PHE A 9 17.97 66.82 -16.46
N PHE A 10 17.75 65.56 -16.12
CA PHE A 10 17.60 64.51 -17.12
C PHE A 10 16.13 64.32 -17.47
N SER A 11 15.84 64.73 -18.70
CA SER A 11 14.66 64.43 -19.49
C SER A 11 14.37 62.92 -19.54
N GLY A 12 13.08 62.62 -19.63
CA GLY A 12 12.53 61.27 -19.48
C GLY A 12 13.08 60.21 -20.42
N ASN A 13 13.00 58.97 -19.96
CA ASN A 13 12.96 57.81 -20.82
C ASN A 13 11.86 56.87 -20.32
N SER A 14 10.79 56.83 -21.12
CA SER A 14 9.75 55.81 -21.08
C SER A 14 10.37 54.47 -21.52
N PHE A 15 10.79 53.64 -20.57
CA PHE A 15 11.07 52.23 -20.90
C PHE A 15 9.76 51.45 -20.85
N LEU A 16 9.08 51.45 -22.00
CA LEU A 16 8.07 50.48 -22.37
C LEU A 16 8.60 49.07 -22.10
N LEU A 17 7.93 48.37 -21.19
CA LEU A 17 8.00 46.94 -21.00
C LEU A 17 7.79 46.24 -22.35
N SER A 18 8.85 45.72 -22.94
CA SER A 18 8.75 44.71 -24.00
C SER A 18 8.42 43.37 -23.35
N LEU A 19 7.15 43.20 -23.02
CA LEU A 19 6.51 41.88 -22.95
C LEU A 19 6.59 41.26 -24.34
N THR A 20 7.54 40.32 -24.53
CA THR A 20 7.45 39.17 -25.47
C THR A 20 8.82 38.48 -25.58
N SER A 21 9.41 38.05 -24.46
CA SER A 21 10.47 37.04 -24.52
C SER A 21 9.85 35.67 -24.24
N ARG A 22 10.06 34.73 -25.16
CA ARG A 22 9.67 33.31 -24.99
C ARG A 22 10.22 32.70 -23.68
N GLN A 23 11.27 33.31 -23.11
CA GLN A 23 11.88 32.91 -21.84
C GLN A 23 10.98 33.18 -20.62
N ALA A 24 10.24 34.29 -20.58
CA ALA A 24 9.34 34.57 -19.45
C ALA A 24 8.16 33.58 -19.41
N ILE A 25 7.65 33.20 -20.60
CA ILE A 25 6.59 32.19 -20.74
C ILE A 25 7.10 30.81 -20.33
N ASN A 26 8.32 30.43 -20.73
CA ASN A 26 8.91 29.15 -20.35
C ASN A 26 9.23 29.03 -18.85
N GLN A 27 9.62 30.14 -18.19
CA GLN A 27 9.81 30.16 -16.74
C GLN A 27 8.48 30.06 -15.98
N LEU A 28 7.43 30.71 -16.47
CA LEU A 28 6.07 30.58 -15.93
C LEU A 28 5.53 29.15 -16.11
N LEU A 29 5.76 28.52 -17.27
CA LEU A 29 5.39 27.13 -17.52
C LEU A 29 6.14 26.15 -16.61
N GLY A 30 7.44 26.37 -16.40
CA GLY A 30 8.25 25.58 -15.48
C GLY A 30 7.76 25.69 -14.03
N LEU A 31 7.37 26.88 -13.60
CA LEU A 31 6.82 27.12 -12.26
C LEU A 31 5.41 26.51 -12.12
N PHE A 32 4.60 26.55 -13.18
CA PHE A 32 3.26 25.94 -13.20
C PHE A 32 3.34 24.41 -13.13
N ILE A 33 4.28 23.79 -13.86
CA ILE A 33 4.53 22.34 -13.78
C ILE A 33 5.10 21.96 -12.39
N PHE A 34 5.98 22.78 -11.81
CA PHE A 34 6.51 22.54 -10.46
C PHE A 34 5.41 22.64 -9.38
N CYS A 35 4.51 23.63 -9.48
CA CYS A 35 3.35 23.72 -8.58
C CYS A 35 2.36 22.55 -8.77
N LEU A 36 2.15 22.07 -10.01
CA LEU A 36 1.32 20.89 -10.27
C LEU A 36 1.93 19.62 -9.67
N MET A 37 3.26 19.49 -9.62
CA MET A 37 3.94 18.35 -8.98
C MET A 37 3.87 18.39 -7.45
N LEU A 38 3.77 19.58 -6.84
CA LEU A 38 3.50 19.76 -5.41
C LEU A 38 2.01 19.58 -5.05
N SER A 39 1.14 19.55 -6.06
CA SER A 39 -0.30 19.36 -5.94
C SER A 39 -0.73 17.91 -6.19
N ILE A 40 0.21 16.98 -6.38
CA ILE A 40 -0.11 15.56 -6.27
C ILE A 40 -0.51 15.40 -4.82
N PRO A 41 -1.78 15.07 -4.50
CA PRO A 41 -2.09 14.66 -3.14
C PRO A 41 -1.14 13.51 -2.87
N VAL A 42 -0.20 13.72 -1.93
CA VAL A 42 0.38 12.59 -1.21
C VAL A 42 -0.86 11.81 -0.82
N ALA A 43 -1.04 10.64 -1.43
CA ALA A 43 -2.07 9.72 -1.00
C ALA A 43 -1.71 9.48 0.46
N GLN A 44 -2.38 10.21 1.35
CA GLN A 44 -2.38 9.90 2.76
C GLN A 44 -2.91 8.47 2.75
N ALA A 45 -2.01 7.53 3.01
CA ALA A 45 -2.42 6.21 3.43
C ALA A 45 -3.43 6.47 4.55
N ASN A 46 -4.66 6.01 4.35
CA ASN A 46 -5.80 6.23 5.22
C ASN A 46 -5.43 5.80 6.65
N GLU A 47 -4.91 6.72 7.47
CA GLU A 47 -4.69 6.51 8.92
C GLU A 47 -6.03 6.34 9.67
N GLU A 48 -7.15 6.68 9.03
CA GLU A 48 -8.49 6.61 9.62
C GLU A 48 -8.96 5.17 9.91
N ASN A 49 -8.37 4.15 9.28
CA ASN A 49 -8.77 2.74 9.49
C ASN A 49 -7.85 1.95 10.43
N THR A 50 -6.59 2.39 10.62
CA THR A 50 -5.59 1.66 11.43
C THR A 50 -5.97 1.56 12.90
N GLU A 51 -6.50 2.65 13.48
CA GLU A 51 -6.98 2.61 14.86
C GLU A 51 -8.27 1.80 14.99
N SER A 52 -9.12 1.78 13.96
CA SER A 52 -10.45 1.15 14.06
C SER A 52 -10.35 -0.36 14.30
N PHE A 53 -9.47 -1.09 13.60
CA PHE A 53 -9.41 -2.55 13.75
C PHE A 53 -8.77 -2.98 15.08
N VAL A 54 -7.64 -2.39 15.45
CA VAL A 54 -6.97 -2.68 16.72
C VAL A 54 -7.84 -2.27 17.91
N THR A 55 -8.56 -1.14 17.80
CA THR A 55 -9.48 -0.70 18.85
C THR A 55 -10.71 -1.59 18.95
N GLU A 56 -11.31 -2.00 17.82
CA GLU A 56 -12.46 -2.92 17.79
C GLU A 56 -12.14 -4.26 18.45
N PHE A 57 -10.90 -4.76 18.29
CA PHE A 57 -10.44 -6.04 18.82
C PHE A 57 -9.39 -5.88 19.93
N ALA A 58 -9.45 -4.78 20.68
CA ALA A 58 -8.53 -4.52 21.79
C ALA A 58 -8.61 -5.62 22.87
N GLU A 59 -9.81 -6.18 23.08
CA GLU A 59 -10.04 -7.33 23.95
C GLU A 59 -10.89 -8.37 23.23
N LEU A 60 -10.30 -9.53 22.95
CA LEU A 60 -10.97 -10.67 22.35
C LEU A 60 -11.64 -11.54 23.43
N ASN A 61 -12.84 -11.99 23.11
CA ASN A 61 -13.65 -12.91 23.91
C ASN A 61 -14.49 -13.80 22.98
N GLU A 62 -15.20 -14.76 23.55
CA GLU A 62 -15.99 -15.71 22.76
C GLU A 62 -17.08 -15.06 21.89
N ALA A 63 -17.60 -13.89 22.31
CA ALA A 63 -18.68 -13.21 21.59
C ALA A 63 -18.18 -12.48 20.34
N ASN A 64 -16.98 -11.89 20.39
CA ASN A 64 -16.41 -11.14 19.26
C ASN A 64 -15.38 -11.93 18.43
N LEU A 65 -14.96 -13.11 18.89
CA LEU A 65 -14.00 -13.98 18.18
C LEU A 65 -14.47 -14.35 16.75
N PRO A 66 -15.73 -14.76 16.49
CA PRO A 66 -16.19 -15.01 15.12
C PRO A 66 -16.05 -13.79 14.21
N THR A 67 -16.36 -12.59 14.72
CA THR A 67 -16.23 -11.34 13.97
C THR A 67 -14.78 -10.99 13.66
N TYR A 68 -13.87 -11.24 14.61
CA TYR A 68 -12.42 -11.09 14.38
C TYR A 68 -11.93 -12.01 13.27
N VAL A 69 -12.30 -13.31 13.34
CA VAL A 69 -11.92 -14.31 12.32
C VAL A 69 -12.48 -13.92 10.95
N SER A 70 -13.76 -13.56 10.87
CA SER A 70 -14.41 -13.09 9.65
C SER A 70 -13.65 -11.92 9.01
N LYS A 71 -13.47 -10.82 9.76
CA LYS A 71 -12.87 -9.59 9.24
C LYS A 71 -11.42 -9.78 8.84
N LEU A 72 -10.61 -10.46 9.66
CA LEU A 72 -9.20 -10.67 9.34
C LEU A 72 -9.03 -11.58 8.11
N SER A 73 -9.85 -12.63 8.01
CA SER A 73 -9.87 -13.53 6.85
C SER A 73 -10.25 -12.78 5.56
N HIS A 74 -11.26 -11.91 5.63
CA HIS A 74 -11.68 -11.11 4.48
C HIS A 74 -10.54 -10.18 4.00
N ARG A 75 -9.91 -9.46 4.93
CA ARG A 75 -8.78 -8.56 4.61
C ARG A 75 -7.60 -9.32 4.02
N TYR A 76 -7.33 -10.53 4.51
CA TYR A 76 -6.32 -11.41 3.91
C TYR A 76 -6.68 -11.78 2.46
N TYR A 77 -7.91 -12.21 2.21
CA TYR A 77 -8.37 -12.57 0.86
C TYR A 77 -8.26 -11.40 -0.12
N GLU A 78 -8.61 -10.19 0.31
CA GLU A 78 -8.46 -8.97 -0.50
C GLU A 78 -6.99 -8.71 -0.87
N GLN A 79 -6.05 -8.89 0.06
CA GLN A 79 -4.62 -8.71 -0.23
C GLN A 79 -4.10 -9.73 -1.23
N VAL A 80 -4.50 -11.00 -1.12
CA VAL A 80 -4.14 -12.05 -2.09
C VAL A 80 -4.73 -11.74 -3.47
N GLU A 81 -5.99 -11.31 -3.54
CA GLU A 81 -6.66 -10.95 -4.80
C GLU A 81 -5.96 -9.77 -5.49
N LEU A 82 -5.64 -8.72 -4.73
CA LEU A 82 -4.88 -7.57 -5.24
C LEU A 82 -3.50 -8.01 -5.75
N LEU A 83 -2.79 -8.84 -4.99
CA LEU A 83 -1.48 -9.35 -5.37
C LEU A 83 -1.52 -10.14 -6.69
N GLY A 84 -2.47 -11.07 -6.82
CA GLY A 84 -2.68 -11.84 -8.06
C GLY A 84 -3.04 -10.95 -9.24
N LYS A 85 -3.97 -10.00 -9.06
CA LYS A 85 -4.41 -9.05 -10.10
C LYS A 85 -3.25 -8.25 -10.67
N TYR A 86 -2.40 -7.68 -9.81
CA TYR A 86 -1.27 -6.86 -10.27
C TYR A 86 -0.14 -7.70 -10.87
N PHE A 87 0.13 -8.88 -10.31
CA PHE A 87 1.06 -9.83 -10.93
C PHE A 87 0.64 -10.12 -12.38
N GLN A 88 -0.62 -10.51 -12.59
CA GLN A 88 -1.16 -10.80 -13.92
C GLN A 88 -1.11 -9.58 -14.85
N LEU A 89 -1.50 -8.39 -14.35
CA LEU A 89 -1.49 -7.15 -15.12
C LEU A 89 -0.10 -6.83 -15.68
N TYR A 90 0.93 -6.90 -14.85
CA TYR A 90 2.28 -6.58 -15.30
C TYR A 90 2.90 -7.72 -16.12
N GLN A 91 2.54 -8.97 -15.85
CA GLN A 91 2.93 -10.11 -16.69
C GLN A 91 2.43 -9.95 -18.13
N GLN A 92 1.16 -9.56 -18.32
CA GLN A 92 0.60 -9.28 -19.65
C GLN A 92 1.32 -8.13 -20.36
N LYS A 93 1.74 -7.10 -19.62
CA LYS A 93 2.55 -5.98 -20.13
C LYS A 93 4.03 -6.32 -20.35
N ARG A 94 4.48 -7.49 -19.88
CA ARG A 94 5.89 -7.91 -19.86
C ARG A 94 6.80 -6.91 -19.15
N ASP A 95 6.33 -6.32 -18.06
CA ASP A 95 7.02 -5.27 -17.32
C ASP A 95 7.38 -5.70 -15.88
N PRO A 96 8.48 -6.45 -15.70
CA PRO A 96 8.92 -6.88 -14.38
C PRO A 96 9.35 -5.72 -13.47
N ARG A 97 9.81 -4.60 -14.04
CA ARG A 97 10.15 -3.40 -13.26
C ARG A 97 8.90 -2.72 -12.73
N GLY A 98 7.85 -2.62 -13.54
CA GLY A 98 6.56 -2.10 -13.13
C GLY A 98 5.97 -2.87 -11.96
N PHE A 99 6.02 -4.20 -11.99
CA PHE A 99 5.58 -5.00 -10.84
C PHE A 99 6.44 -4.78 -9.60
N ASN A 100 7.78 -4.72 -9.72
CA ASN A 100 8.64 -4.44 -8.56
C ASN A 100 8.32 -3.07 -7.94
N VAL A 101 8.06 -2.05 -8.76
CA VAL A 101 7.68 -0.71 -8.27
C VAL A 101 6.33 -0.76 -7.56
N TRP A 102 5.33 -1.42 -8.15
CA TRP A 102 4.03 -1.60 -7.50
C TRP A 102 4.12 -2.43 -6.22
N HIS A 103 4.91 -3.51 -6.22
CA HIS A 103 5.15 -4.35 -5.04
C HIS A 103 5.70 -3.49 -3.90
N LEU A 104 6.77 -2.75 -4.14
CA LEU A 104 7.43 -1.97 -3.10
C LEU A 104 6.63 -0.74 -2.64
N ARG A 105 5.87 -0.10 -3.53
CA ARG A 105 5.19 1.19 -3.24
C ARG A 105 3.68 1.08 -3.03
N GLY A 106 3.07 0.00 -3.49
CA GLY A 106 1.63 -0.25 -3.42
C GLY A 106 1.30 -1.40 -2.48
N PHE A 107 1.84 -2.59 -2.75
CA PHE A 107 1.56 -3.78 -1.94
C PHE A 107 2.18 -3.71 -0.54
N THR A 108 3.51 -3.56 -0.46
CA THR A 108 4.24 -3.64 0.82
C THR A 108 3.68 -2.71 1.90
N PRO A 109 3.40 -1.42 1.64
CA PRO A 109 2.80 -0.55 2.67
C PRO A 109 1.42 -1.02 3.14
N SER A 110 0.56 -1.48 2.22
CA SER A 110 -0.77 -2.00 2.56
C SER A 110 -0.69 -3.31 3.35
N PHE A 111 0.26 -4.17 2.99
CA PHE A 111 0.53 -5.42 3.70
C PHE A 111 1.10 -5.15 5.10
N ASP A 112 2.11 -4.29 5.23
CA ASP A 112 2.74 -3.99 6.50
C ASP A 112 1.71 -3.43 7.49
N ALA A 113 0.80 -2.54 7.05
CA ALA A 113 -0.30 -2.06 7.88
C ALA A 113 -1.23 -3.19 8.37
N LEU A 114 -1.68 -4.08 7.46
CA LEU A 114 -2.50 -5.25 7.83
C LEU A 114 -1.77 -6.17 8.82
N ASN A 115 -0.49 -6.44 8.56
CA ASN A 115 0.33 -7.30 9.39
C ASN A 115 0.53 -6.69 10.78
N ASP A 116 0.89 -5.41 10.87
CA ASP A 116 1.13 -4.74 12.13
C ASP A 116 -0.13 -4.72 13.01
N GLU A 117 -1.30 -4.42 12.43
CA GLU A 117 -2.57 -4.49 13.14
C GLU A 117 -2.89 -5.91 13.62
N SER A 118 -2.70 -6.91 12.76
CA SER A 118 -2.93 -8.33 13.08
C SER A 118 -2.04 -8.80 14.22
N GLN A 119 -0.73 -8.48 14.16
CA GLN A 119 0.24 -8.81 15.20
C GLN A 119 -0.06 -8.08 16.50
N GLN A 120 -0.50 -6.83 16.44
CA GLN A 120 -0.85 -6.06 17.64
C GLN A 120 -2.08 -6.65 18.35
N VAL A 121 -3.12 -7.04 17.62
CA VAL A 121 -4.30 -7.72 18.20
C VAL A 121 -3.90 -9.07 18.81
N ALA A 122 -3.11 -9.87 18.08
CA ALA A 122 -2.65 -11.17 18.57
C ALA A 122 -1.81 -11.06 19.84
N LYS A 123 -0.90 -10.08 19.90
CA LYS A 123 -0.05 -9.80 21.06
C LYS A 123 -0.85 -9.33 22.26
N THR A 124 -1.78 -8.39 22.06
CA THR A 124 -2.63 -7.87 23.15
C THR A 124 -3.50 -8.98 23.75
N ASN A 125 -3.92 -9.93 22.94
CA ASN A 125 -4.81 -11.03 23.31
C ASN A 125 -4.09 -12.38 23.46
N GLU A 126 -2.77 -12.39 23.64
CA GLU A 126 -1.94 -13.60 23.66
C GLU A 126 -2.49 -14.67 24.61
N LYS A 127 -2.88 -14.28 25.84
CA LYS A 127 -3.43 -15.22 26.82
C LYS A 127 -4.76 -15.84 26.40
N PHE A 128 -5.62 -15.08 25.73
CA PHE A 128 -6.90 -15.58 25.23
C PHE A 128 -6.70 -16.55 24.06
N LEU A 129 -5.68 -16.30 23.21
CA LEU A 129 -5.38 -17.06 22.01
C LEU A 129 -4.43 -18.25 22.20
N ALA A 130 -3.64 -18.31 23.28
CA ALA A 130 -2.51 -19.24 23.45
C ALA A 130 -2.79 -20.75 23.27
N ASN A 131 -4.05 -21.18 23.33
CA ASN A 131 -4.45 -22.58 23.11
C ASN A 131 -5.60 -22.70 22.11
N ARG A 132 -5.81 -21.67 21.27
CA ARG A 132 -6.90 -21.63 20.32
C ARG A 132 -6.38 -21.63 18.89
N PRO A 133 -7.09 -22.25 17.95
CA PRO A 133 -6.63 -22.35 16.57
C PRO A 133 -6.58 -20.97 15.87
N GLU A 134 -7.33 -19.97 16.33
CA GLU A 134 -7.37 -18.63 15.74
C GLU A 134 -6.05 -17.86 15.93
N GLN A 135 -5.16 -18.32 16.84
CA GLN A 135 -3.78 -17.80 16.92
C GLN A 135 -3.06 -17.91 15.57
N ALA A 136 -3.38 -18.92 14.76
CA ALA A 136 -2.76 -19.12 13.45
C ALA A 136 -3.07 -17.98 12.46
N LEU A 137 -4.14 -17.19 12.64
CA LEU A 137 -4.49 -16.14 11.68
C LEU A 137 -3.41 -15.07 11.53
N SER A 138 -2.80 -14.64 12.64
CA SER A 138 -1.73 -13.64 12.55
C SER A 138 -0.47 -14.19 11.90
N THR A 139 -0.18 -15.49 12.08
CA THR A 139 0.90 -16.18 11.38
C THR A 139 0.62 -16.26 9.87
N ILE A 140 -0.58 -16.69 9.48
CA ILE A 140 -1.00 -16.76 8.07
C ILE A 140 -0.90 -15.40 7.38
N VAL A 141 -1.32 -14.33 8.07
CA VAL A 141 -1.17 -12.96 7.57
C VAL A 141 0.30 -12.62 7.38
N ALA A 142 1.17 -12.87 8.37
CA ALA A 142 2.60 -12.57 8.26
C ALA A 142 3.29 -13.30 7.09
N GLU A 143 2.91 -14.56 6.84
CA GLU A 143 3.45 -15.40 5.77
C GLU A 143 3.03 -14.93 4.36
N LEU A 144 2.05 -14.02 4.23
CA LEU A 144 1.74 -13.36 2.95
C LEU A 144 2.93 -12.56 2.39
N ARG A 145 3.85 -12.11 3.26
CA ARG A 145 5.10 -11.48 2.84
C ARG A 145 5.90 -12.41 1.91
N ASP A 146 6.02 -13.68 2.28
CA ASP A 146 6.80 -14.66 1.54
C ASP A 146 6.15 -15.03 0.21
N VAL A 147 4.82 -15.07 0.16
CA VAL A 147 4.07 -15.17 -1.09
C VAL A 147 4.44 -14.03 -2.03
N SER A 148 4.44 -12.78 -1.52
CA SER A 148 4.76 -11.60 -2.33
C SER A 148 6.21 -11.59 -2.83
N VAL A 149 7.16 -12.05 -2.00
CA VAL A 149 8.57 -12.15 -2.37
C VAL A 149 8.76 -13.22 -3.44
N ASN A 150 8.12 -14.38 -3.29
CA ASN A 150 8.17 -15.43 -4.30
C ASN A 150 7.58 -14.97 -5.64
N LEU A 151 6.51 -14.18 -5.65
CA LEU A 151 5.98 -13.59 -6.88
C LEU A 151 6.91 -12.55 -7.50
N MET A 152 7.57 -11.73 -6.68
CA MET A 152 8.59 -10.79 -7.15
C MET A 152 9.77 -11.52 -7.79
N LEU A 153 10.28 -12.59 -7.17
CA LEU A 153 11.34 -13.42 -7.73
C LEU A 153 10.89 -14.09 -9.01
N ALA A 154 9.71 -14.74 -8.99
CA ALA A 154 9.13 -15.41 -10.15
C ALA A 154 9.07 -14.49 -11.35
N PHE A 155 8.66 -13.23 -11.15
CA PHE A 155 8.49 -12.32 -12.26
C PHE A 155 9.79 -11.63 -12.69
N ARG A 156 10.63 -11.21 -11.74
CA ARG A 156 11.92 -10.55 -12.02
C ARG A 156 12.92 -11.48 -12.67
N GLU A 157 12.98 -12.73 -12.20
CA GLU A 157 13.98 -13.72 -12.56
C GLU A 157 13.43 -14.78 -13.54
N ASN A 158 12.14 -14.67 -13.89
CA ASN A 158 11.43 -15.65 -14.70
C ASN A 158 11.53 -17.07 -14.10
N ASP A 159 11.42 -17.17 -12.78
CA ASP A 159 11.54 -18.42 -12.03
C ASP A 159 10.17 -19.09 -11.82
N PRO A 160 9.85 -20.18 -12.55
CA PRO A 160 8.59 -20.89 -12.39
C PRO A 160 8.47 -21.64 -11.06
N GLN A 161 9.58 -21.96 -10.38
CA GLN A 161 9.51 -22.62 -9.06
C GLN A 161 9.07 -21.63 -7.99
N ALA A 162 9.54 -20.39 -8.03
CA ALA A 162 9.06 -19.34 -7.14
C ALA A 162 7.55 -19.10 -7.30
N PHE A 163 7.03 -19.09 -8.55
CA PHE A 163 5.59 -18.97 -8.79
C PHE A 163 4.80 -20.16 -8.22
N LYS A 164 5.34 -21.37 -8.38
CA LYS A 164 4.73 -22.60 -7.83
C LYS A 164 4.71 -22.59 -6.31
N ALA A 165 5.79 -22.12 -5.67
CA ALA A 165 5.88 -21.98 -4.22
C ALA A 165 4.84 -20.96 -3.70
N ALA A 166 4.74 -19.79 -4.33
CA ALA A 166 3.74 -18.79 -3.98
C ALA A 166 2.30 -19.35 -4.05
N ASN A 167 1.97 -20.09 -5.11
CA ASN A 167 0.66 -20.73 -5.24
C ASN A 167 0.39 -21.79 -4.18
N ALA A 168 1.39 -22.61 -3.85
CA ALA A 168 1.26 -23.62 -2.81
C ALA A 168 0.96 -22.98 -1.45
N MET A 169 1.67 -21.91 -1.10
CA MET A 169 1.44 -21.15 0.14
C MET A 169 0.03 -20.53 0.16
N VAL A 170 -0.39 -19.85 -0.90
CA VAL A 170 -1.75 -19.28 -0.98
C VAL A 170 -2.83 -20.34 -0.80
N LYS A 171 -2.64 -21.52 -1.39
CA LYS A 171 -3.56 -22.64 -1.22
C LYS A 171 -3.57 -23.14 0.24
N GLU A 172 -2.40 -23.33 0.84
CA GLU A 172 -2.27 -23.77 2.23
C GLU A 172 -2.92 -22.78 3.21
N HIS A 173 -2.63 -21.49 3.07
CA HIS A 173 -3.27 -20.43 3.85
C HIS A 173 -4.80 -20.44 3.65
N GLY A 174 -5.27 -20.61 2.41
CA GLY A 174 -6.70 -20.71 2.09
C GLY A 174 -7.37 -21.90 2.78
N ASP A 175 -6.73 -23.07 2.76
CA ASP A 175 -7.21 -24.29 3.43
C ASP A 175 -7.27 -24.11 4.96
N GLN A 176 -6.26 -23.45 5.56
CA GLN A 176 -6.21 -23.15 6.99
C GLN A 176 -7.29 -22.12 7.41
N ILE A 177 -7.43 -21.02 6.67
CA ILE A 177 -8.48 -20.02 6.92
C ILE A 177 -9.87 -20.64 6.78
N ALA A 178 -10.09 -21.47 5.74
CA ALA A 178 -11.35 -22.17 5.56
C ALA A 178 -11.68 -23.09 6.74
N ALA A 179 -10.69 -23.75 7.33
CA ALA A 179 -10.89 -24.55 8.53
C ALA A 179 -11.33 -23.69 9.74
N LEU A 180 -10.72 -22.52 9.94
CA LEU A 180 -11.10 -21.59 11.00
C LEU A 180 -12.50 -21.00 10.80
N LEU A 181 -12.85 -20.59 9.58
CA LEU A 181 -14.20 -20.09 9.29
C LEU A 181 -15.26 -21.16 9.59
N LYS A 182 -14.97 -22.43 9.30
CA LYS A 182 -15.86 -23.56 9.64
C LYS A 182 -16.05 -23.72 11.15
N THR A 183 -15.01 -23.55 11.97
CA THR A 183 -15.16 -23.69 13.44
C THR A 183 -16.08 -22.64 14.05
N HIS A 184 -16.26 -21.51 13.36
CA HIS A 184 -17.19 -20.44 13.76
C HIS A 184 -18.53 -20.45 13.01
N ASN A 185 -18.82 -21.48 12.21
CA ASN A 185 -20.02 -21.59 11.37
C ASN A 185 -20.14 -20.52 10.26
N LEU A 186 -19.02 -19.94 9.81
CA LEU A 186 -18.95 -18.89 8.77
C LEU A 186 -18.68 -19.49 7.38
N ASN A 187 -19.44 -20.52 6.98
CA ASN A 187 -19.15 -21.30 5.77
C ASN A 187 -19.31 -20.48 4.48
N GLU A 188 -20.24 -19.52 4.49
CA GLU A 188 -20.54 -18.60 3.40
C GLU A 188 -19.42 -17.60 3.11
N GLU A 189 -18.49 -17.42 4.06
CA GLU A 189 -17.35 -16.51 3.90
C GLU A 189 -16.12 -17.19 3.29
N ILE A 190 -16.14 -18.53 3.15
CA ILE A 190 -15.02 -19.29 2.59
C ILE A 190 -14.88 -18.95 1.11
N ARG A 191 -13.68 -18.49 0.74
CA ARG A 191 -13.35 -18.15 -0.65
C ARG A 191 -12.25 -19.06 -1.19
N GLU A 192 -12.42 -19.49 -2.43
CA GLU A 192 -11.31 -20.07 -3.18
C GLU A 192 -10.35 -18.96 -3.60
N ILE A 193 -9.12 -19.02 -3.08
CA ILE A 193 -8.06 -18.06 -3.41
C ILE A 193 -6.97 -18.73 -4.25
N SER A 194 -6.49 -18.02 -5.26
CA SER A 194 -5.43 -18.46 -6.16
C SER A 194 -4.73 -17.28 -6.80
N LEU A 195 -3.46 -17.47 -7.17
CA LEU A 195 -2.68 -16.50 -7.95
C LEU A 195 -2.86 -16.87 -9.43
N LYS A 196 -3.84 -16.24 -10.09
CA LYS A 196 -4.24 -16.53 -11.48
C LYS A 196 -3.26 -16.00 -12.53
#